data_AF-A0A2N4UVH3-F1
#
_entry.id   AF-A0A2N4UVH3-F1
#
_cell.length_a   1.000
_cell.length_b   1.000
_cell.length_c   1.000
_cell.angle_alpha   90.00
_cell.angle_beta   90.00
_cell.angle_gamma   90.00
#
_symmetry.space_group_name_H-M   'P 1'
#
loop_
_entity.id
_entity.type
_entity.pdbx_description
1 polymer ?
#
loop_
_entity_poly.entity_id
_entity_poly.type
_entity_poly.pdbx_seq_one_letter_code
_entity_poly.pdbx_strand_id
1 'polypeptide(L)'
;MKITYDTNIIECDKNKHQINCNECQKITDHYVLSSIEQFGTTSVDEDIYWNCKNQTIQCVICKNISFRTVSICSERQSYDEKGESYYSEKVEVYG
;
A
#
# COMPACT_ATOMS: atom_id res chain seq x y z
N MET A 1 24.80 -5.83 8.14
CA MET A 1 23.58 -5.52 7.37
C MET A 1 23.26 -4.04 7.57
N LYS A 2 23.33 -3.23 6.51
CA LYS A 2 22.94 -1.82 6.56
C LYS A 2 21.58 -1.70 5.87
N ILE A 3 20.62 -1.13 6.58
CA ILE A 3 19.29 -0.81 6.06
C ILE A 3 19.28 0.67 5.72
N THR A 4 18.88 1.00 4.49
CA THR A 4 18.62 2.38 4.07
C THR A 4 17.12 2.52 3.85
N TYR A 5 16.53 3.62 4.31
CA TYR A 5 15.13 3.93 4.05
C TYR A 5 14.97 5.39 3.70
N ASP A 6 14.03 5.65 2.80
CA ASP A 6 13.59 6.98 2.38
C ASP A 6 12.09 7.10 2.60
N THR A 7 11.66 8.28 3.05
CA THR A 7 10.25 8.58 3.31
C THR A 7 9.83 9.80 2.51
N ASN A 8 8.82 9.64 1.67
CA ASN A 8 8.32 10.67 0.79
C ASN A 8 6.81 10.87 0.98
N ILE A 9 6.36 12.12 1.02
CA ILE A 9 4.94 12.44 0.88
C ILE A 9 4.63 12.35 -0.61
N ILE A 10 3.67 11.51 -0.99
CA ILE A 10 3.31 11.31 -2.40
C ILE A 10 1.93 11.87 -2.70
N GLU A 11 1.74 12.32 -3.94
CA GLU A 11 0.43 12.78 -4.39
C GLU A 11 -0.59 11.63 -4.29
N CYS A 12 -1.75 11.95 -3.73
CA CYS A 12 -2.83 10.99 -3.63
C CYS A 12 -3.49 10.85 -5.00
N ASP A 13 -3.66 9.60 -5.41
CA ASP A 13 -4.56 9.22 -6.49
C ASP A 13 -5.97 9.82 -6.21
N LYS A 14 -6.61 10.39 -7.24
CA LYS A 14 -7.96 10.99 -7.17
C LYS A 14 -9.09 10.00 -7.41
N ASN A 15 -8.74 8.76 -7.74
CA ASN A 15 -9.66 7.65 -7.88
C ASN A 15 -10.17 7.18 -6.52
N LYS A 16 -11.20 6.34 -6.59
CA LYS A 16 -11.76 5.66 -5.43
C LYS A 16 -11.19 4.25 -5.37
N HIS A 17 -10.94 3.79 -4.16
CA HIS A 17 -10.52 2.41 -3.94
C HIS A 17 -11.63 1.63 -3.22
N GLN A 18 -11.88 0.41 -3.69
CA GLN A 18 -12.78 -0.52 -3.03
C GLN A 18 -12.07 -1.16 -1.84
N ILE A 19 -12.58 -0.90 -0.64
CA ILE A 19 -11.98 -1.35 0.62
C ILE A 19 -13.09 -1.85 1.53
N ASN A 20 -12.82 -2.90 2.30
CA ASN A 20 -13.73 -3.34 3.34
C ASN A 20 -13.80 -2.28 4.45
N CYS A 21 -14.97 -1.67 4.65
CA CYS A 21 -15.17 -0.65 5.66
C CYS A 21 -15.67 -1.29 6.95
N ASN A 22 -14.93 -1.11 8.05
CA ASN A 22 -15.31 -1.65 9.36
C ASN A 22 -16.66 -1.08 9.86
N GLU A 23 -16.98 0.17 9.54
CA GLU A 23 -18.26 0.76 9.96
C GLU A 23 -19.44 0.29 9.10
N CYS A 24 -19.23 0.16 7.79
CA CYS A 24 -20.29 -0.28 6.88
C CYS A 24 -20.43 -1.82 6.80
N GLN A 25 -19.46 -2.56 7.35
CA GLN A 25 -19.36 -4.02 7.33
C GLN A 25 -19.49 -4.61 5.91
N LYS A 26 -18.97 -3.88 4.92
CA LYS A 26 -18.99 -4.25 3.50
C LYS A 26 -17.93 -3.49 2.72
N ILE A 27 -17.65 -3.96 1.51
CA ILE A 27 -16.79 -3.26 0.55
C ILE A 27 -17.49 -1.97 0.11
N THR A 28 -16.79 -0.85 0.26
CA THR A 28 -17.26 0.47 -0.15
C THR A 28 -16.13 1.27 -0.79
N ASP A 29 -16.49 2.31 -1.53
CA ASP A 29 -15.51 3.25 -2.07
C ASP A 29 -14.91 4.12 -0.97
N HIS A 30 -13.60 4.33 -1.04
CA HIS A 30 -12.86 5.23 -0.16
C HIS A 30 -11.98 6.18 -0.98
N TYR A 31 -11.86 7.41 -0.49
CA TYR A 31 -10.85 8.36 -0.96
C TYR A 31 -9.56 8.19 -0.17
N VAL A 32 -8.41 8.34 -0.83
CA VAL A 32 -7.12 8.51 -0.15
C VAL A 32 -6.95 10.00 0.14
N LEU A 33 -6.87 10.36 1.42
CA LEU A 33 -6.73 11.75 1.86
C LEU A 33 -5.26 12.18 1.96
N SER A 34 -4.40 11.25 2.35
CA SER A 34 -2.95 11.44 2.44
C SER A 34 -2.24 10.12 2.21
N SER A 35 -1.03 10.19 1.65
CA SER A 35 -0.22 9.01 1.37
C SER A 35 1.25 9.33 1.62
N ILE A 36 1.88 8.49 2.43
CA ILE A 36 3.32 8.53 2.71
C ILE A 36 3.90 7.24 2.16
N GLU A 37 4.86 7.38 1.25
CA GLU A 37 5.63 6.26 0.72
C GLU A 37 6.92 6.10 1.53
N GLN A 38 7.19 4.88 1.95
CA GLN A 38 8.44 4.48 2.58
C GLN A 38 9.09 3.42 1.71
N PHE A 39 10.26 3.74 1.17
CA PHE A 39 11.10 2.79 0.45
C PHE A 39 12.22 2.32 1.37
N GLY A 40 12.59 1.05 1.29
CA GLY A 40 13.75 0.52 1.99
C GLY A 40 14.51 -0.51 1.18
N THR A 41 15.82 -0.57 1.40
CA THR A 41 16.73 -1.49 0.72
C THR A 41 17.85 -1.95 1.64
N THR A 42 18.38 -3.14 1.37
CA THR A 42 19.54 -3.72 2.06
C THR A 42 20.72 -3.84 1.12
N SER A 43 21.91 -3.41 1.56
CA SER A 43 23.13 -3.46 0.75
C SER A 43 23.93 -4.76 0.92
N VAL A 44 23.29 -5.93 0.84
CA VAL A 44 23.96 -7.25 0.95
C VAL A 44 23.79 -8.01 -0.38
N ASP A 45 24.48 -9.15 -0.55
CA ASP A 45 24.68 -9.93 -1.80
C ASP A 45 23.50 -10.02 -2.78
N GLU A 46 22.25 -9.89 -2.30
CA GLU A 46 21.07 -9.60 -3.11
C GLU A 46 20.36 -8.34 -2.55
N ASP A 47 20.15 -7.34 -3.38
CA ASP A 47 19.44 -6.11 -3.01
C ASP A 47 17.95 -6.41 -2.78
N ILE A 48 17.59 -6.81 -1.56
CA ILE A 48 16.19 -6.88 -1.13
C ILE A 48 15.67 -5.44 -1.01
N TYR A 49 14.51 -5.18 -1.60
CA TYR A 49 13.81 -3.92 -1.43
C TYR A 49 12.35 -4.13 -1.04
N TRP A 50 11.82 -3.16 -0.32
CA TRP A 50 10.40 -3.05 -0.03
C TRP A 50 9.93 -1.63 -0.26
N ASN A 51 8.66 -1.50 -0.58
CA ASN A 51 7.97 -0.21 -0.68
C ASN A 51 6.63 -0.33 0.03
N CYS A 52 6.34 0.64 0.89
CA CYS A 52 5.11 0.70 1.66
C CYS A 52 4.45 2.06 1.47
N LYS A 53 3.18 2.09 1.09
CA LYS A 53 2.33 3.27 1.07
C LYS A 53 1.40 3.24 2.29
N ASN A 54 1.67 4.11 3.24
CA ASN A 54 0.84 4.33 4.42
C ASN A 54 -0.16 5.44 4.11
N GLN A 55 -1.45 5.14 4.19
CA GLN A 55 -2.50 5.97 3.66
C GLN A 55 -3.59 6.21 4.69
N THR A 56 -4.02 7.46 4.79
CA THR A 56 -5.27 7.81 5.47
C THR A 56 -6.39 7.78 4.43
N ILE A 57 -7.44 7.03 4.72
CA ILE A 57 -8.56 6.80 3.82
C ILE A 57 -9.88 7.23 4.45
N GLN A 58 -10.83 7.67 3.64
CA GLN A 58 -12.16 8.04 4.09
C GLN A 58 -13.23 7.31 3.30
N CYS A 59 -14.14 6.64 4.00
CA CYS A 59 -15.29 5.98 3.38
C CYS A 59 -16.23 7.02 2.75
N VAL A 60 -16.65 6.78 1.51
CA VAL A 60 -17.59 7.66 0.80
C VAL A 60 -18.99 7.63 1.42
N ILE A 61 -19.38 6.51 2.03
CA ILE A 61 -20.72 6.29 2.59
C ILE A 61 -20.83 6.84 4.02
N CYS A 62 -20.14 6.21 4.98
CA CYS A 62 -20.27 6.57 6.40
C CYS A 62 -19.34 7.71 6.83
N LYS A 63 -18.46 8.19 5.95
CA LYS A 63 -17.49 9.27 6.21
C LYS A 63 -16.43 8.96 7.27
N ASN A 64 -16.40 7.73 7.81
CA ASN A 64 -15.37 7.31 8.75
C ASN A 64 -13.98 7.37 8.12
N ILE A 65 -13.01 7.81 8.92
CA ILE A 65 -11.61 7.88 8.54
C ILE A 65 -10.89 6.68 9.14
N SER A 66 -10.12 5.98 8.33
CA SER A 66 -9.31 4.84 8.75
C SER A 66 -7.94 4.89 8.07
N PHE A 67 -7.09 3.92 8.39
CA PHE A 67 -5.73 3.84 7.84
C PHE A 67 -5.57 2.55 7.05
N ARG A 68 -4.75 2.59 6.00
CA ARG A 68 -4.30 1.38 5.32
C ARG A 68 -2.82 1.43 5.00
N THR A 69 -2.21 0.27 4.90
CA THR A 69 -0.87 0.09 4.36
C THR A 69 -0.95 -0.81 3.16
N VAL A 70 -0.42 -0.34 2.03
CA VAL A 70 -0.21 -1.13 0.82
C VAL A 70 1.29 -1.36 0.68
N SER A 71 1.74 -2.60 0.65
CA SER A 71 3.18 -2.92 0.63
C SER A 71 3.53 -3.94 -0.44
N ILE A 72 4.72 -3.77 -1.03
CA ILE A 72 5.36 -4.73 -1.92
C ILE A 72 6.75 -5.06 -1.39
N CYS A 73 7.22 -6.27 -1.66
CA CYS A 73 8.56 -6.74 -1.34
C CYS A 73 9.13 -7.49 -2.54
N SER A 74 10.43 -7.32 -2.81
CA SER A 74 11.12 -7.98 -3.93
C SER A 74 11.03 -9.51 -3.85
N GLU A 75 10.98 -10.07 -2.64
CA GLU A 75 10.84 -11.52 -2.40
C GLU A 75 9.45 -12.07 -2.76
N ARG A 76 8.48 -11.20 -3.08
CA ARG A 76 7.11 -11.58 -3.45
C ARG A 76 6.84 -11.40 -4.94
N GLN A 77 7.87 -11.53 -5.76
CA GLN A 77 7.73 -11.55 -7.21
C GLN A 77 6.87 -12.75 -7.64
N SER A 78 5.94 -12.51 -8.54
CA SER A 78 5.02 -13.49 -9.12
C SER A 78 4.90 -13.23 -10.62
N TYR A 79 4.31 -14.18 -11.34
CA TYR A 79 4.11 -14.08 -12.79
C TYR A 79 2.62 -14.15 -13.12
N ASP A 80 2.17 -13.32 -14.04
CA ASP A 80 0.79 -13.36 -14.53
C ASP A 80 0.60 -14.49 -15.57
N GLU A 81 -0.63 -14.62 -16.11
CA GLU A 81 -0.96 -15.63 -17.11
C GLU A 81 -0.18 -15.47 -18.44
N LYS A 82 0.43 -14.31 -18.67
CA LYS A 82 1.26 -14.01 -19.85
C LYS A 82 2.75 -14.20 -19.57
N GLY A 83 3.13 -14.52 -18.34
CA GLY A 83 4.52 -14.66 -17.91
C GLY A 83 5.20 -13.33 -17.56
N GLU A 84 4.46 -12.23 -17.41
CA GLU A 84 5.01 -10.95 -16.99
C GLU A 84 5.18 -10.92 -15.47
N SER A 85 6.34 -10.46 -15.01
CA SER A 85 6.64 -10.43 -13.57
C SER A 85 5.99 -9.22 -12.89
N TYR A 86 5.40 -9.44 -11.71
CA TYR A 86 4.87 -8.38 -10.85
C TYR A 86 5.17 -8.66 -9.37
N TYR A 87 5.09 -7.64 -8.53
CA TYR A 87 5.19 -7.79 -7.08
C TYR A 87 3.80 -7.74 -6.47
N SER A 88 3.42 -8.79 -5.75
CA SER A 88 2.09 -8.85 -5.14
C SER A 88 1.94 -7.80 -4.03
N GLU A 89 0.87 -7.01 -4.11
CA GLU A 89 0.53 -6.03 -3.08
C GLU A 89 -0.11 -6.72 -1.87
N LYS A 90 0.39 -6.40 -0.68
CA LYS A 90 -0.26 -6.74 0.59
C LYS A 90 -0.97 -5.50 1.12
N VAL A 91 -2.28 -5.61 1.35
CA VAL A 91 -3.12 -4.53 1.88
C VAL A 91 -3.56 -4.86 3.30
N GLU A 92 -3.27 -3.97 4.23
CA GLU A 92 -3.69 -4.05 5.63
C GLU A 92 -4.51 -2.81 5.98
N VAL A 93 -5.66 -2.98 6.61
CA VAL A 93 -6.57 -1.89 6.99
C VAL A 93 -6.70 -1.86 8.50
N TYR A 94 -6.55 -0.67 9.08
CA TYR A 94 -6.62 -0.39 10.50
C TYR A 94 -7.75 0.62 10.73
N GLY A 95 -8.70 0.29 11.60
CA GLY A 95 -9.86 1.12 11.92
C GLY A 95 -10.19 1.07 13.39
#